data_AF-A0A933B6H2-F1
#
_entry.id   AF-A0A933B6H2-F1
#
_cell.length_a   1.000
_cell.length_b   1.000
_cell.length_c   1.000
_cell.angle_alpha   90.00
_cell.angle_beta   90.00
_cell.angle_gamma   90.00
#
_symmetry.space_group_name_H-M   'P 1'
#
loop_
_entity.id
_entity.type
_entity.pdbx_description
1 polymer ?
#
loop_
_entity_poly.entity_id
_entity_poly.type
_entity_poly.pdbx_seq_one_letter_code
_entity_poly.pdbx_strand_id
1 'polypeptide(L)'
;MSEAKKTLSKRIGYPDYVDENCWLATTLGYPPAKRCWYCELRFRHCPFTQYLGVSLALTLISFLVLYLSRNTITRAEVFVVFILVLSYGYFSTRSTEKIIEANFAERKTRIALEEAKASLEGKIGQRTKDLQAMTQSLEEEVQVRTRELQEKVEELEKINKLAVDRELRMVELKEKIKELEKGTGEDK
;
A
#
# COMPACT_ATOMS: atom_id res chain seq x y z
N MET A 1 19.21 -16.28 20.31
CA MET A 1 18.10 -16.88 19.51
C MET A 1 16.83 -17.21 20.31
N SER A 2 16.81 -17.18 21.66
CA SER A 2 15.63 -17.63 22.44
C SER A 2 14.55 -16.56 22.65
N GLU A 3 14.90 -15.27 22.78
CA GLU A 3 13.91 -14.21 23.07
C GLU A 3 13.05 -13.83 21.87
N ALA A 4 13.63 -13.68 20.68
CA ALA A 4 12.88 -13.39 19.45
C ALA A 4 11.88 -14.50 19.08
N LYS A 5 12.20 -15.76 19.44
CA LYS A 5 11.31 -16.91 19.22
C LYS A 5 10.12 -16.89 20.19
N LYS A 6 10.35 -16.48 21.45
CA LYS A 6 9.32 -16.30 22.49
C LYS A 6 8.34 -15.16 22.18
N THR A 7 8.78 -14.11 21.50
CA THR A 7 7.89 -13.01 21.09
C THR A 7 7.09 -13.35 19.84
N LEU A 8 7.62 -14.19 18.95
CA LEU A 8 6.91 -14.72 17.79
C LEU A 8 5.81 -15.72 18.17
N SER A 9 6.05 -16.59 19.15
CA SER A 9 5.07 -17.59 19.60
C SER A 9 3.82 -16.99 20.26
N LYS A 10 3.89 -15.72 20.69
CA LYS A 10 2.75 -14.95 21.22
C LYS A 10 1.94 -14.21 20.14
N ARG A 11 2.31 -14.29 18.86
CA ARG A 11 1.51 -13.70 17.78
C ARG A 11 0.40 -14.64 17.35
N ILE A 12 -0.69 -14.05 16.85
CA ILE A 12 -1.82 -14.79 16.27
C ILE A 12 -1.32 -15.63 15.09
N GLY A 13 -1.80 -16.88 15.04
CA GLY A 13 -1.49 -17.87 14.02
C GLY A 13 -0.37 -18.84 14.39
N TYR A 14 0.17 -18.76 15.61
CA TYR A 14 1.18 -19.68 16.14
C TYR A 14 0.57 -20.69 17.13
N PRO A 15 1.16 -21.89 17.26
CA PRO A 15 0.59 -22.96 18.09
C PRO A 15 0.51 -22.63 19.58
N ASP A 16 1.38 -21.74 20.06
CA ASP A 16 1.44 -21.30 21.45
C ASP A 16 0.64 -20.01 21.70
N TYR A 17 -0.12 -19.53 20.71
CA TYR A 17 -0.95 -18.34 20.86
C TYR A 17 -2.16 -18.66 21.74
N VAL A 18 -2.32 -17.88 22.80
CA VAL A 18 -3.47 -17.90 23.72
C VAL A 18 -4.15 -16.55 23.63
N ASP A 19 -5.38 -16.53 23.11
CA ASP A 19 -6.21 -15.32 23.08
C ASP A 19 -6.72 -15.00 24.49
N GLU A 20 -6.30 -13.85 25.03
CA GLU A 20 -6.71 -13.36 26.35
C GLU A 20 -8.22 -13.08 26.43
N ASN A 21 -8.88 -12.83 25.29
CA ASN A 21 -10.31 -12.59 25.22
C ASN A 21 -11.15 -13.88 25.22
N CYS A 22 -10.50 -15.03 25.09
CA CYS A 22 -11.14 -16.34 25.10
C CYS A 22 -11.03 -16.95 26.51
N TRP A 23 -12.11 -16.85 27.29
CA TRP A 23 -12.18 -17.42 28.64
C TRP A 23 -11.69 -18.87 28.69
N LEU A 24 -12.08 -19.71 27.73
CA LEU A 24 -11.69 -21.11 27.68
C LEU A 24 -10.18 -21.31 27.48
N ALA A 25 -9.55 -20.54 26.57
CA ALA A 25 -8.12 -20.63 26.33
C ALA A 25 -7.32 -20.09 27.52
N THR A 26 -7.78 -18.98 28.13
CA THR A 26 -7.17 -18.38 29.31
C THR A 26 -7.23 -19.32 30.52
N THR A 27 -8.36 -19.99 30.75
CA THR A 27 -8.51 -20.95 31.86
C THR A 27 -7.65 -22.20 31.67
N LEU A 28 -7.50 -22.69 30.43
CA LEU A 28 -6.69 -23.86 30.13
C LEU A 28 -5.19 -23.55 30.05
N GLY A 29 -4.82 -22.29 29.78
CA GLY A 29 -3.43 -21.90 29.53
C GLY A 29 -2.87 -22.38 28.18
N TYR A 30 -3.72 -22.96 27.32
CA TYR A 30 -3.38 -23.39 25.97
C TYR A 30 -4.63 -23.33 25.06
N PRO A 31 -4.44 -23.17 23.74
CA PRO A 31 -5.55 -23.19 22.79
C PRO A 31 -6.13 -24.61 22.65
N PRO A 32 -7.44 -24.82 22.89
CA PRO A 32 -8.04 -26.15 22.88
C PRO A 32 -8.15 -26.77 21.48
N ALA A 33 -8.00 -25.99 20.42
CA ALA A 33 -8.08 -26.44 19.03
C ALA A 33 -7.22 -25.56 18.11
N LYS A 34 -6.79 -26.10 16.97
CA LYS A 34 -5.97 -25.38 15.97
C LYS A 34 -6.62 -24.08 15.49
N ARG A 35 -7.93 -24.08 15.28
CA ARG A 35 -8.70 -22.88 14.91
C ARG A 35 -8.58 -21.73 15.91
N CYS A 36 -8.30 -22.03 17.19
CA CYS A 36 -8.12 -21.00 18.22
C CYS A 36 -6.80 -20.25 18.07
N TRP A 37 -5.83 -20.79 17.32
CA TRP A 37 -4.59 -20.07 16.99
C TRP A 37 -4.85 -18.82 16.16
N TYR A 38 -5.95 -18.78 15.41
CA TYR A 38 -6.28 -17.73 14.46
C TYR A 38 -7.47 -16.86 14.87
N CYS A 39 -7.98 -17.03 16.09
CA CYS A 39 -9.22 -16.41 16.56
C CYS A 39 -8.93 -15.22 17.50
N GLU A 40 -9.56 -14.07 17.25
CA GLU A 40 -9.55 -12.88 18.12
C GLU A 40 -10.94 -12.62 18.74
N LEU A 41 -11.91 -13.51 18.49
CA LEU A 41 -13.30 -13.31 18.90
C LEU A 41 -13.46 -13.56 20.39
N ARG A 42 -14.20 -12.67 21.06
CA ARG A 42 -14.68 -12.90 22.43
C ARG A 42 -15.47 -14.20 22.50
N PHE A 43 -15.35 -14.90 23.64
CA PHE A 43 -16.01 -16.20 23.89
C PHE A 43 -17.50 -16.27 23.50
N ARG A 44 -18.27 -15.19 23.67
CA ARG A 44 -19.70 -15.13 23.29
C ARG A 44 -19.96 -15.24 21.79
N HIS A 45 -19.05 -14.74 20.96
CA HIS A 45 -19.14 -14.80 19.50
C HIS A 45 -18.35 -15.97 18.92
N CYS A 46 -17.86 -16.87 19.78
CA CYS A 46 -17.14 -18.04 19.33
C CYS A 46 -18.11 -18.98 18.57
N PRO A 47 -17.76 -19.42 17.35
CA PRO A 47 -18.58 -20.37 16.59
C PRO A 47 -18.87 -21.66 17.35
N PHE A 48 -17.96 -22.06 18.25
CA PHE A 48 -18.17 -23.21 19.13
C PHE A 48 -19.33 -23.00 20.12
N THR A 49 -19.44 -21.82 20.71
CA THR A 49 -20.54 -21.47 21.62
C THR A 49 -21.87 -21.42 20.87
N GLN A 50 -21.88 -20.84 19.67
CA GLN A 50 -23.06 -20.83 18.79
C GLN A 50 -23.47 -22.27 18.42
N TYR A 51 -22.50 -23.12 18.07
CA TYR A 51 -22.75 -24.53 17.78
C TYR A 51 -23.38 -25.26 18.97
N LEU A 52 -22.83 -25.10 20.17
CA LEU A 52 -23.40 -25.69 21.39
C LEU A 52 -24.85 -25.24 21.60
N GLY A 53 -25.13 -23.94 21.44
CA GLY A 53 -26.48 -23.40 21.54
C GLY A 53 -27.46 -23.98 20.51
N VAL A 54 -27.07 -24.02 19.24
CA VAL A 54 -27.89 -24.58 18.15
C VAL A 54 -28.11 -26.09 18.34
N SER A 55 -27.06 -26.83 18.74
CA SER A 55 -27.17 -28.27 18.98
C SER A 55 -28.12 -28.59 20.15
N LEU A 56 -28.06 -27.83 21.25
CA LEU A 56 -28.98 -27.95 22.36
C LEU A 56 -30.42 -27.58 21.97
N ALA A 57 -30.60 -26.53 21.16
CA ALA A 57 -31.92 -26.17 20.66
C ALA A 57 -32.51 -27.29 19.77
N LEU A 58 -31.72 -27.85 18.85
CA LEU A 58 -32.15 -28.93 17.97
C LEU A 58 -32.50 -30.21 18.73
N THR A 59 -31.73 -30.57 19.76
CA THR A 59 -32.05 -31.74 20.59
C THR A 59 -33.34 -31.51 21.37
N LEU A 60 -33.51 -30.35 22.01
CA LEU A 60 -34.73 -30.00 22.74
C LEU A 60 -35.96 -30.00 21.82
N ILE A 61 -35.87 -29.40 20.63
CA ILE A 61 -36.95 -29.40 19.64
C ILE A 61 -37.27 -30.83 19.20
N SER A 62 -36.26 -31.65 18.91
CA SER A 62 -36.46 -33.05 18.52
C SER A 62 -37.19 -33.84 19.62
N PHE A 63 -36.77 -33.69 20.87
CA PHE A 63 -37.44 -34.33 22.01
C PHE A 63 -38.87 -33.84 22.20
N LEU A 64 -39.13 -32.54 22.01
CA LEU A 64 -40.46 -31.95 22.14
C LEU A 64 -41.42 -32.44 21.05
N VAL A 65 -40.94 -32.55 19.80
CA VAL A 65 -41.71 -33.13 18.68
C VAL A 65 -42.05 -34.60 18.95
N LEU A 66 -41.08 -35.40 19.40
CA LEU A 66 -41.30 -36.81 19.73
C LEU A 66 -42.33 -36.97 20.86
N TYR A 67 -42.21 -36.17 21.92
CA TYR A 67 -43.15 -36.15 23.04
C TYR A 67 -44.58 -35.86 22.58
N LEU A 68 -44.78 -34.85 21.71
CA LEU A 68 -46.09 -34.50 21.17
C LEU A 68 -46.68 -35.57 20.24
N SER A 69 -45.85 -36.31 19.50
CA SER A 69 -46.33 -37.22 18.45
C SER A 69 -46.83 -38.58 18.95
N ARG A 70 -46.19 -39.16 19.98
CA ARG A 70 -46.44 -40.58 20.35
C ARG A 70 -46.48 -40.88 21.85
N ASN A 71 -46.28 -39.89 22.73
CA ASN A 71 -46.26 -40.02 24.20
C ASN A 71 -45.36 -41.17 24.76
N THR A 72 -44.60 -41.84 23.89
CA THR A 72 -43.74 -43.00 24.18
C THR A 72 -42.46 -42.82 23.39
N ILE A 73 -41.34 -42.72 24.10
CA ILE A 73 -40.02 -42.51 23.50
C ILE A 73 -39.44 -43.88 23.18
N THR A 74 -39.23 -44.16 21.90
CA THR A 74 -38.58 -45.42 21.49
C THR A 74 -37.05 -45.27 21.51
N ARG A 75 -36.34 -46.36 21.79
CA ARG A 75 -34.86 -46.35 21.83
C ARG A 75 -34.25 -45.93 20.49
N ALA A 76 -34.87 -46.29 19.38
CA ALA A 76 -34.40 -45.97 18.03
C ALA A 76 -34.39 -44.45 17.74
N GLU A 77 -35.40 -43.71 18.22
CA GLU A 77 -35.48 -42.25 18.00
C GLU A 77 -34.33 -41.51 18.68
N VAL A 78 -33.98 -41.93 19.91
CA VAL A 78 -32.83 -41.36 20.64
C VAL A 78 -31.53 -41.61 19.88
N PHE A 79 -31.35 -42.81 19.31
CA PHE A 79 -30.18 -43.13 18.49
C PHE A 79 -30.10 -42.26 17.22
N VAL A 80 -31.22 -42.00 16.55
CA VAL A 80 -31.25 -41.14 15.35
C VAL A 80 -30.86 -39.70 15.70
N VAL A 81 -31.43 -39.13 16.76
CA VAL A 81 -31.08 -37.78 17.22
C VAL A 81 -29.60 -37.72 17.61
N PHE A 82 -29.08 -38.73 18.29
CA PHE A 82 -27.68 -38.80 18.67
C PHE A 82 -26.74 -38.83 17.45
N ILE A 83 -27.02 -39.66 16.44
CA ILE A 83 -26.23 -39.72 15.20
C ILE A 83 -26.29 -38.37 14.46
N LEU A 84 -27.46 -37.72 14.41
CA LEU A 84 -27.61 -36.40 13.79
C LEU A 84 -26.75 -35.35 14.50
N VAL A 85 -26.75 -35.31 15.84
CA VAL A 85 -25.91 -34.37 16.61
C VAL A 85 -24.42 -34.62 16.37
N LEU A 86 -23.97 -35.89 16.36
CA LEU A 86 -22.57 -36.23 16.09
C LEU A 86 -22.14 -35.84 14.68
N SER A 87 -22.97 -36.14 13.68
CA SER A 87 -22.70 -35.81 12.27
C SER A 87 -22.65 -34.29 12.05
N TYR A 88 -23.59 -33.54 12.62
CA TYR A 88 -23.62 -32.07 12.61
C TYR A 88 -22.39 -31.48 13.31
N GLY A 89 -21.97 -32.03 14.45
CA GLY A 89 -20.76 -31.60 15.15
C GLY A 89 -19.48 -31.81 14.39
N TYR A 90 -19.35 -32.97 13.75
CA TYR A 90 -18.22 -33.26 12.88
C TYR A 90 -18.17 -32.30 11.69
N PHE A 91 -19.31 -32.09 11.00
CA PHE A 91 -19.40 -31.21 9.86
C PHE A 91 -19.11 -29.75 10.22
N SER A 92 -19.73 -29.25 11.29
CA SER A 92 -19.53 -27.88 11.77
C SER A 92 -18.07 -27.63 12.13
N THR A 93 -17.46 -28.53 12.91
CA THR A 93 -16.05 -28.44 13.30
C THR A 93 -15.12 -28.34 12.10
N ARG A 94 -15.34 -29.19 11.08
CA ARG A 94 -14.54 -29.22 9.85
C ARG A 94 -14.76 -27.99 8.97
N SER A 95 -15.98 -27.48 8.92
CA SER A 95 -16.34 -26.30 8.14
C SER A 95 -15.72 -25.03 8.74
N THR A 96 -15.84 -24.84 10.06
CA THR A 96 -15.36 -23.63 10.72
C THR A 96 -13.83 -23.47 10.65
N GLU A 97 -13.07 -24.57 10.73
CA GLU A 97 -11.59 -24.50 10.68
C GLU A 97 -11.10 -23.84 9.38
N LYS A 98 -11.62 -24.29 8.23
CA LYS A 98 -11.25 -23.73 6.91
C LYS A 98 -11.65 -22.27 6.75
N ILE A 99 -12.83 -21.90 7.26
CA ILE A 99 -13.33 -20.52 7.16
C ILE A 99 -12.46 -19.57 7.97
N ILE A 100 -12.08 -19.96 9.20
CA ILE A 100 -11.24 -19.13 10.06
C ILE A 100 -9.84 -18.97 9.44
N GLU A 101 -9.24 -20.06 8.96
CA GLU A 101 -7.92 -20.02 8.33
C GLU A 101 -7.91 -19.14 7.07
N ALA A 102 -8.93 -19.28 6.21
CA ALA A 102 -9.06 -18.47 4.99
C ALA A 102 -9.24 -16.98 5.31
N ASN A 103 -10.11 -16.63 6.27
CA ASN A 103 -10.29 -15.23 6.70
C ASN A 103 -9.01 -14.64 7.31
N PHE A 104 -8.27 -15.42 8.09
CA PHE A 104 -7.01 -14.98 8.65
C PHE A 104 -5.96 -14.73 7.57
N ALA A 105 -5.86 -15.63 6.59
CA ALA A 105 -4.98 -15.45 5.44
C ALA A 105 -5.35 -14.19 4.63
N GLU A 106 -6.63 -13.98 4.34
CA GLU A 106 -7.10 -12.78 3.64
C GLU A 106 -6.75 -11.51 4.42
N ARG A 107 -7.05 -11.47 5.73
CA ARG A 107 -6.75 -10.31 6.57
C ARG A 107 -5.24 -10.00 6.57
N LYS A 108 -4.39 -11.02 6.68
CA LYS A 108 -2.94 -10.85 6.63
C LYS A 108 -2.49 -10.26 5.30
N THR A 109 -3.07 -10.72 4.18
CA THR A 109 -2.75 -10.15 2.86
C THR A 109 -3.23 -8.71 2.71
N ARG A 110 -4.41 -8.36 3.25
CA ARG A 110 -4.91 -6.98 3.25
C ARG A 110 -4.01 -6.04 4.04
N ILE A 111 -3.60 -6.42 5.25
CA ILE A 111 -2.70 -5.60 6.09
C ILE A 111 -1.36 -5.39 5.36
N ALA A 112 -0.75 -6.46 4.84
CA ALA A 112 0.51 -6.34 4.10
C ALA A 112 0.38 -5.45 2.85
N LEU A 113 -0.78 -5.50 2.17
CA LEU A 113 -1.07 -4.64 1.03
C LEU A 113 -1.23 -3.16 1.44
N GLU A 114 -1.92 -2.89 2.54
CA GLU A 114 -2.07 -1.53 3.08
C GLU A 114 -0.74 -0.93 3.53
N GLU A 115 0.11 -1.71 4.21
CA GLU A 115 1.46 -1.28 4.59
C GLU A 115 2.33 -0.97 3.36
N ALA A 116 2.28 -1.84 2.35
CA ALA A 116 3.00 -1.60 1.09
C ALA A 116 2.48 -0.34 0.39
N LYS A 117 1.16 -0.14 0.34
CA LYS A 117 0.52 1.04 -0.25
C LYS A 117 0.94 2.33 0.48
N ALA A 118 0.89 2.35 1.80
CA ALA A 118 1.30 3.51 2.60
C ALA A 118 2.78 3.85 2.37
N SER A 119 3.66 2.84 2.29
CA SER A 119 5.07 3.05 1.96
C SER A 119 5.26 3.62 0.55
N LEU A 120 4.51 3.13 -0.43
CA LEU A 120 4.53 3.61 -1.81
C LEU A 120 4.03 5.06 -1.92
N GLU A 121 2.93 5.40 -1.26
CA GLU A 121 2.39 6.76 -1.24
C GLU A 121 3.39 7.76 -0.65
N GLY A 122 4.07 7.39 0.43
CA GLY A 122 5.15 8.20 1.01
C GLY A 122 6.31 8.43 0.01
N LYS A 123 6.74 7.38 -0.69
CA LYS A 123 7.81 7.48 -1.70
C LYS A 123 7.40 8.32 -2.92
N ILE A 124 6.16 8.17 -3.37
CA ILE A 124 5.62 8.98 -4.47
C ILE A 124 5.56 10.45 -4.05
N GLY A 125 5.03 10.74 -2.85
CA GLY A 125 4.97 12.10 -2.32
C GLY A 125 6.36 12.75 -2.24
N GLN A 126 7.38 12.02 -1.77
CA GLN A 126 8.75 12.51 -1.74
C GLN A 126 9.30 12.78 -3.15
N ARG A 127 9.17 11.82 -4.06
CA ARG A 127 9.65 11.98 -5.45
C ARG A 127 8.96 13.13 -6.18
N THR A 128 7.67 13.34 -5.94
CA THR A 128 6.93 14.47 -6.54
C THR A 128 7.47 15.80 -6.03
N LYS A 129 7.78 15.93 -4.74
CA LYS A 129 8.40 17.14 -4.18
C LYS A 129 9.80 17.37 -4.74
N ASP A 130 10.61 16.32 -4.81
CA ASP A 130 11.97 16.41 -5.35
C ASP A 130 11.95 16.83 -6.83
N LEU A 131 11.03 16.27 -7.64
CA LEU A 131 10.85 16.65 -9.03
C LEU A 131 10.38 18.10 -9.18
N GLN A 132 9.46 18.57 -8.33
CA GLN A 132 9.02 19.96 -8.35
C GLN A 132 10.16 20.92 -8.02
N ALA A 133 10.96 20.61 -6.99
CA ALA A 133 12.12 21.41 -6.63
C ALA A 133 13.18 21.45 -7.75
N MET A 134 13.47 20.31 -8.37
CA MET A 134 14.38 20.25 -9.53
C MET A 134 13.84 21.04 -10.72
N THR A 135 12.53 20.96 -10.98
CA THR A 135 11.89 21.71 -12.09
C THR A 135 11.98 23.21 -11.85
N GLN A 136 11.70 23.69 -10.63
CA GLN A 136 11.82 25.10 -10.26
C GLN A 136 13.27 25.59 -10.39
N SER A 137 14.24 24.83 -9.89
CA SER A 137 15.65 25.17 -10.02
C SER A 137 16.11 25.24 -11.47
N LEU A 138 15.65 24.31 -12.33
CA LEU A 138 15.97 24.33 -13.75
C LEU A 138 15.36 25.56 -14.44
N GLU A 139 14.12 25.92 -14.08
CA GLU A 139 13.43 27.06 -14.67
C GLU A 139 14.09 28.39 -14.30
N GLU A 140 14.53 28.52 -13.04
CA GLU A 140 15.37 29.65 -12.60
C GLU A 140 16.69 29.72 -13.37
N GLU A 141 17.40 28.59 -13.49
CA GLU A 141 18.67 28.54 -14.23
C GLU A 141 18.48 28.90 -15.71
N VAL A 142 17.42 28.38 -16.35
CA VAL A 142 17.08 28.72 -17.75
C VAL A 142 16.79 30.20 -17.89
N GLN A 143 16.05 30.82 -16.96
CA GLN A 143 15.79 32.26 -17.00
C GLN A 143 17.06 33.08 -16.87
N VAL A 144 17.95 32.72 -15.93
CA VAL A 144 19.24 33.40 -15.74
C VAL A 144 20.08 33.28 -17.01
N ARG A 145 20.24 32.06 -17.54
CA ARG A 145 21.01 31.82 -18.77
C ARG A 145 20.43 32.53 -19.98
N THR A 146 19.11 32.60 -20.09
CA THR A 146 18.44 33.31 -21.18
C THR A 146 18.73 34.81 -21.10
N ARG A 147 18.69 35.41 -19.91
CA ARG A 147 19.05 36.82 -19.72
C ARG A 147 20.53 37.07 -20.04
N GLU A 148 21.44 36.25 -19.52
CA GLU A 148 22.87 36.36 -19.80
C GLU A 148 23.17 36.27 -21.31
N LEU A 149 22.52 35.34 -22.01
CA LEU A 149 22.65 35.19 -23.46
C LEU A 149 22.12 36.41 -24.19
N GLN A 150 20.98 36.95 -23.76
CA GLN A 150 20.37 38.12 -24.38
C GLN A 150 21.23 39.38 -24.23
N GLU A 151 21.82 39.60 -23.05
CA GLU A 151 22.80 40.68 -22.82
C GLU A 151 24.03 40.55 -23.72
N LYS A 152 24.57 39.32 -23.87
CA LYS A 152 25.70 39.06 -24.78
C LYS A 152 25.35 39.30 -26.24
N VAL A 153 24.14 38.93 -26.66
CA VAL A 153 23.66 39.20 -28.02
C VAL A 153 23.58 40.71 -28.26
N GLU A 154 23.01 41.48 -27.34
CA GLU A 154 22.95 42.94 -27.46
C GLU A 154 24.34 43.60 -27.49
N GLU A 155 25.30 43.10 -26.71
CA GLU A 155 26.68 43.57 -26.75
C GLU A 155 27.35 43.30 -28.10
N LEU A 156 27.19 42.07 -28.63
CA LEU A 156 27.70 41.69 -29.95
C LEU A 156 27.08 42.53 -31.06
N GLU A 157 25.78 42.83 -31.00
CA GLU A 157 25.10 43.70 -31.97
C GLU A 157 25.67 45.13 -31.95
N LYS A 158 25.95 45.68 -30.76
CA LYS A 158 26.58 47.02 -30.63
C LYS A 158 27.99 47.04 -31.22
N ILE A 159 28.81 46.02 -30.94
CA ILE A 159 30.16 45.90 -31.49
C ILE A 159 30.10 45.77 -33.02
N ASN A 160 29.19 44.94 -33.54
CA ASN A 160 29.02 44.76 -34.98
C ASN A 160 28.63 46.07 -35.67
N LYS A 161 27.69 46.83 -35.09
CA LYS A 161 27.30 48.15 -35.62
C LYS A 161 28.47 49.13 -35.67
N LEU A 162 29.31 49.15 -34.64
CA LEU A 162 30.52 49.99 -34.61
C LEU A 162 31.57 49.53 -35.63
N ALA A 163 31.72 48.23 -35.84
CA ALA A 163 32.62 47.67 -36.85
C ALA A 163 32.17 48.05 -38.27
N VAL A 164 30.88 47.90 -38.58
CA VAL A 164 30.30 48.30 -39.87
C VAL A 164 30.48 49.81 -40.12
N ASP A 165 30.24 50.67 -39.12
CA ASP A 165 30.45 52.12 -39.27
C ASP A 165 31.93 52.46 -39.55
N ARG A 166 32.87 51.75 -38.91
CA ARG A 166 34.30 51.91 -39.18
C ARG A 166 34.69 51.45 -40.58
N GLU A 167 34.14 50.34 -41.05
CA GLU A 167 34.40 49.85 -42.40
C GLU A 167 33.87 50.84 -43.45
N LEU A 168 32.67 51.37 -43.28
CA LEU A 168 32.10 52.40 -44.16
C LEU A 168 32.99 53.65 -44.20
N ARG A 169 33.42 54.18 -43.04
CA ARG A 169 34.35 55.33 -43.00
C ARG A 169 35.69 55.03 -43.66
N MET A 170 36.22 53.82 -43.52
CA MET A 170 37.47 53.41 -44.17
C MET A 170 37.34 53.36 -45.69
N VAL A 171 36.17 52.94 -46.21
CA VAL A 171 35.88 52.99 -47.65
C VAL A 171 35.87 54.45 -48.14
N GLU A 172 35.13 55.33 -47.46
CA GLU A 172 35.08 56.77 -47.80
C GLU A 172 36.46 57.43 -47.75
N LEU A 173 37.26 57.14 -46.73
CA LEU A 173 38.62 57.68 -46.60
C LEU A 173 39.52 57.19 -47.74
N LYS A 174 39.43 55.90 -48.11
CA LYS A 174 40.18 55.34 -49.24
C LYS A 174 39.78 55.98 -50.56
N GLU A 175 38.50 56.28 -50.77
CA GLU A 175 38.04 57.01 -51.97
C GLU A 175 38.61 58.43 -52.03
N LYS A 176 38.54 59.18 -50.93
CA LYS A 176 39.13 60.53 -50.84
C LYS A 176 40.64 60.54 -51.09
N ILE A 177 41.37 59.55 -50.57
CA ILE A 177 42.81 59.42 -50.84
C ILE A 177 43.07 59.22 -52.34
N LYS A 178 42.31 58.33 -53.00
CA LYS A 178 42.45 58.13 -54.46
C LYS A 178 42.15 59.38 -55.27
N GLU A 179 41.17 60.20 -54.87
CA GLU A 179 40.88 61.48 -55.53
C GLU A 179 42.03 62.48 -55.38
N LEU A 180 42.57 62.62 -54.16
CA LEU A 180 43.71 63.49 -53.89
C LEU A 180 44.98 63.05 -54.63
N GLU A 181 45.25 61.75 -54.71
CA GLU A 181 46.38 61.18 -55.46
C GLU A 181 46.28 61.45 -56.97
N LYS A 182 45.06 61.43 -57.54
CA LYS A 182 44.86 61.81 -58.95
C LYS A 182 45.13 63.29 -59.20
N GLY A 183 44.69 64.17 -58.29
CA GLY A 183 44.90 65.62 -58.41
C GLY A 183 46.35 66.08 -58.18
N THR A 184 47.19 65.28 -57.53
CA THR A 184 48.62 65.58 -57.32
C THR A 184 49.55 64.91 -58.34
N GLY A 185 49.01 64.07 -59.23
CA GLY A 185 49.75 63.41 -60.31
C GLY A 185 49.82 64.19 -61.63
N GLU A 186 49.09 65.31 -61.78
CA GLU A 186 49.07 66.14 -63.00
C GLU A 186 50.14 67.25 -63.02
N ASP A 187 51.01 67.32 -62.00
CA ASP A 187 52.08 68.35 -61.90
C ASP A 187 53.49 67.81 -62.23
N LYS A 188 53.59 66.90 -63.21
CA LYS A 188 54.86 66.47 -63.80
C LYS A 188 54.87 66.56 -65.32
#